data_AF-A0A183N771-F1
#
_entry.id   AF-A0A183N771-F1
#
_cell.length_a   1.000
_cell.length_b   1.000
_cell.length_c   1.000
_cell.angle_alpha   90.00
_cell.angle_beta   90.00
_cell.angle_gamma   90.00
#
_symmetry.space_group_name_H-M   'P 1'
#
loop_
_entity.id
_entity.type
_entity.pdbx_description
1 polymer ?
#
loop_
_entity_poly.entity_id
_entity_poly.type
_entity_poly.pdbx_seq_one_letter_code
_entity_poly.pdbx_strand_id
1 'polypeptide(L)'
;MKRSIRTDKQKYVEELATPLEMAAREVNIEQLYDTTKKQLGKYSKPERQIKDKEGKTITGIQGRRNKWLEHWEELLSRPAPLNTPNIEAAHTDLPIDITSPTTEEIRMAIN
;
A
#
# COMPACT_ATOMS: atom_id res chain seq x y z
N MET A 1 23.48 -27.09 16.62
CA MET A 1 22.25 -27.50 15.91
C MET A 1 21.22 -26.37 15.74
N LYS A 2 20.64 -25.77 16.80
CA LYS A 2 19.52 -24.78 16.65
C LYS A 2 19.84 -23.49 15.87
N ARG A 3 21.11 -23.07 15.80
CA ARG A 3 21.52 -21.85 15.07
C ARG A 3 21.44 -22.00 13.55
N SER A 4 21.82 -23.16 13.00
CA SER A 4 21.77 -23.40 11.55
C SER A 4 20.33 -23.44 11.03
N ILE A 5 19.41 -24.03 11.79
CA ILE A 5 17.98 -24.08 11.44
C ILE A 5 17.36 -22.68 11.35
N ARG A 6 17.80 -21.75 12.21
CA ARG A 6 17.33 -20.35 12.15
C ARG A 6 17.87 -19.64 10.91
N THR A 7 19.14 -19.86 10.59
CA THR A 7 19.79 -19.28 9.41
C THR A 7 19.16 -19.80 8.12
N ASP A 8 18.90 -21.11 8.03
CA ASP A 8 18.28 -21.72 6.85
C ASP A 8 16.85 -21.21 6.63
N LYS A 9 16.06 -21.04 7.70
CA LYS A 9 14.73 -20.42 7.62
C LYS A 9 14.80 -18.97 7.12
N GLN A 10 15.78 -18.21 7.57
CA GLN A 10 15.93 -16.82 7.19
C GLN A 10 16.34 -16.68 5.71
N LYS A 11 17.26 -17.54 5.26
CA LYS A 11 17.67 -17.65 3.86
C LYS A 11 16.50 -18.07 2.95
N TYR A 12 15.68 -19.01 3.41
CA TYR A 12 14.46 -19.43 2.70
C TYR A 12 13.44 -18.30 2.57
N VAL A 13 13.26 -17.49 3.61
CA VAL A 13 12.35 -16.33 3.57
C VAL A 13 12.89 -15.24 2.62
N GLU A 14 14.20 -14.97 2.62
CA GLU A 14 14.82 -14.01 1.69
C GLU A 14 14.75 -14.49 0.21
N GLU A 15 14.98 -15.78 -0.04
CA GLU A 15 14.83 -16.39 -1.37
C GLU A 15 13.37 -16.33 -1.88
N LEU A 16 12.38 -16.37 -0.99
CA LEU A 16 10.96 -16.20 -1.34
C LEU A 16 10.57 -14.72 -1.51
N ALA A 17 11.19 -13.80 -0.76
CA ALA A 17 10.89 -12.38 -0.82
C ALA A 17 11.46 -11.71 -2.09
N THR A 18 12.64 -12.15 -2.55
CA THR A 18 13.34 -11.56 -3.70
C THR A 18 12.52 -11.64 -5.01
N PRO A 19 11.90 -12.78 -5.37
CA PRO A 19 11.02 -12.87 -6.54
C PRO A 19 9.73 -12.07 -6.39
N LEU A 20 9.19 -11.92 -5.18
CA LEU A 20 7.99 -11.12 -4.92
C LEU A 20 8.28 -9.62 -5.07
N GLU A 21 9.45 -9.17 -4.59
CA GLU A 21 9.91 -7.79 -4.75
C GLU A 21 10.27 -7.48 -6.22
N MET A 22 10.91 -8.42 -6.92
CA MET A 22 11.12 -8.31 -8.37
C MET A 22 9.79 -8.30 -9.11
N ALA A 23 8.84 -9.18 -8.80
CA ALA A 23 7.51 -9.18 -9.39
C ALA A 23 6.75 -7.88 -9.08
N ALA A 24 6.92 -7.27 -7.90
CA ALA A 24 6.33 -5.96 -7.57
C ALA A 24 7.00 -4.79 -8.31
N ARG A 25 8.31 -4.87 -8.59
CA ARG A 25 9.05 -3.92 -9.44
C ARG A 25 8.76 -4.11 -10.93
N GLU A 26 8.55 -5.35 -11.34
CA GLU A 26 8.25 -5.80 -12.71
C GLU A 26 6.77 -5.67 -13.06
N VAL A 27 5.90 -5.60 -12.03
CA VAL A 27 4.59 -4.94 -12.05
C VAL A 27 4.81 -3.43 -12.06
N ASN A 28 5.60 -2.99 -13.05
CA ASN A 28 5.45 -1.80 -13.86
C ASN A 28 4.56 -0.71 -13.26
N ILE A 29 4.99 -0.14 -12.15
CA ILE A 29 4.21 0.89 -11.44
C ILE A 29 3.93 2.07 -12.38
N GLU A 30 4.85 2.36 -13.29
CA GLU A 30 4.71 3.40 -14.31
C GLU A 30 3.66 3.03 -15.37
N GLN A 31 3.69 1.82 -15.95
CA GLN A 31 2.62 1.39 -16.87
C GLN A 31 1.29 1.18 -16.17
N LEU A 32 1.26 0.71 -14.92
CA LEU A 32 0.03 0.63 -14.14
C LEU A 32 -0.55 2.03 -13.94
N TYR A 33 0.28 2.99 -13.53
CA TYR A 33 -0.14 4.38 -13.38
C TYR A 33 -0.67 4.97 -14.71
N ASP A 34 0.05 4.77 -15.81
CA ASP A 34 -0.36 5.26 -17.14
C ASP A 34 -1.60 4.55 -17.67
N THR A 35 -1.75 3.24 -17.42
CA THR A 35 -2.92 2.45 -17.81
C THR A 35 -4.13 2.84 -16.98
N THR A 36 -4.00 3.00 -15.67
CA THR A 36 -5.05 3.49 -14.78
C THR A 36 -5.44 4.93 -15.13
N LYS A 37 -4.48 5.80 -15.44
CA LYS A 37 -4.71 7.17 -15.90
C LYS A 37 -5.47 7.21 -17.23
N LYS A 38 -5.14 6.31 -18.17
CA LYS A 38 -5.83 6.17 -19.47
C LYS A 38 -7.24 5.58 -19.31
N GLN A 39 -7.44 4.62 -18.40
CA GLN A 39 -8.76 4.06 -18.09
C GLN A 39 -9.67 5.06 -17.37
N LEU A 40 -9.12 5.96 -16.55
CA LEU A 40 -9.87 7.02 -15.88
C LEU A 40 -10.11 8.26 -16.77
N GLY A 41 -10.06 8.08 -18.10
CA GLY A 41 -9.95 9.10 -19.15
C GLY A 41 -11.02 10.20 -19.25
N LYS A 42 -11.89 10.35 -18.24
CA LYS A 42 -12.87 11.45 -18.13
C LYS A 42 -13.03 12.04 -16.72
N TYR A 43 -12.50 11.39 -15.68
CA TYR A 43 -12.65 11.80 -14.27
C TYR A 43 -11.33 12.21 -13.60
N SER A 44 -10.27 12.43 -14.37
CA SER A 44 -9.05 13.01 -13.83
C SER A 44 -9.28 14.50 -13.58
N LYS A 45 -9.67 14.85 -12.35
CA LYS A 45 -9.20 16.13 -11.80
C LYS A 45 -7.69 16.18 -12.11
N PRO A 46 -7.16 17.29 -12.67
CA PRO A 46 -5.72 17.37 -12.91
C PRO A 46 -5.03 16.97 -11.62
N GLU A 47 -4.15 15.96 -11.70
CA GLU A 47 -3.35 15.48 -10.58
C GLU A 47 -2.90 16.70 -9.80
N ARG A 48 -3.41 16.87 -8.57
CA ARG A 48 -3.28 18.14 -7.84
C ARG A 48 -1.79 18.44 -7.81
N GLN A 49 -1.39 19.51 -8.49
CA GLN A 49 0.03 19.78 -8.73
C GLN A 49 0.75 19.77 -7.39
N ILE A 50 1.71 18.85 -7.26
CA ILE A 50 2.52 18.76 -6.04
C ILE A 50 3.40 20.00 -6.05
N LYS A 51 3.22 20.86 -5.06
CA LYS A 51 3.99 22.08 -4.87
C LYS A 51 4.99 21.88 -3.74
N ASP A 52 6.14 22.52 -3.86
CA ASP A 52 7.08 22.68 -2.75
C ASP A 52 6.54 23.67 -1.72
N LYS A 53 7.32 23.92 -0.66
CA LYS A 53 6.93 24.82 0.43
C LYS A 53 6.83 26.28 -0.06
N GLU A 54 7.51 26.60 -1.15
CA GLU A 54 7.52 27.87 -1.84
C GLU A 54 6.37 28.02 -2.86
N GLY A 55 5.53 26.99 -3.02
CA GLY A 55 4.37 27.01 -3.91
C GLY A 55 4.70 26.76 -5.38
N LYS A 56 5.95 26.42 -5.71
CA LYS A 56 6.41 26.08 -7.05
C LYS A 56 6.11 24.62 -7.36
N THR A 57 5.63 24.39 -8.59
CA THR A 57 5.27 23.05 -9.04
C THR A 57 6.50 22.16 -9.15
N ILE A 58 6.47 21.02 -8.48
CA ILE A 58 7.52 20.02 -8.51
C ILE A 58 7.40 19.22 -9.81
N THR A 59 8.29 19.49 -10.75
CA THR A 59 8.40 18.78 -12.02
C THR A 59 9.52 17.75 -11.96
N GLY A 60 9.20 16.49 -12.24
CA GLY A 60 10.16 15.38 -12.26
C GLY A 60 10.04 14.39 -11.10
N ILE A 61 10.40 13.14 -11.36
CA ILE A 61 10.24 12.01 -10.43
C ILE A 61 11.06 12.21 -9.16
N GLN A 62 12.28 12.74 -9.27
CA GLN A 62 13.17 12.96 -8.13
C GLN A 62 12.59 13.97 -7.13
N GLY A 63 12.05 15.09 -7.61
CA GLY A 63 11.41 16.09 -6.76
C GLY A 63 10.16 15.54 -6.06
N ARG A 64 9.36 14.75 -6.78
CA ARG A 64 8.18 14.09 -6.18
C ARG A 64 8.58 13.10 -5.08
N ARG A 65 9.65 12.32 -5.28
CA ARG A 65 10.20 11.39 -4.27
C ARG A 65 10.71 12.12 -3.03
N ASN A 66 11.46 13.19 -3.21
CA ASN A 66 11.96 13.99 -2.07
C ASN A 66 10.79 14.58 -1.27
N LYS A 67 9.74 15.06 -1.94
CA LYS A 67 8.56 15.58 -1.24
C LYS A 67 7.80 14.50 -0.46
N TRP A 68 7.74 13.30 -1.04
CA TRP A 68 7.21 12.12 -0.35
C TRP A 68 8.03 11.80 0.91
N LEU A 69 9.36 11.79 0.81
CA LEU A 69 10.24 11.54 1.95
C LEU A 69 10.05 12.56 3.07
N GLU A 70 10.00 13.86 2.74
CA GLU A 70 9.71 14.91 3.73
C GLU A 70 8.38 14.69 4.45
N HIS A 71 7.32 14.35 3.71
CA HIS A 71 5.99 14.13 4.29
C HIS A 71 5.97 12.90 5.20
N TRP A 72 6.66 11.83 4.81
CA TRP A 72 6.83 10.65 5.65
C TRP A 72 7.62 10.95 6.92
N GLU A 73 8.71 11.70 6.83
CA GLU A 73 9.51 12.09 7.98
C GLU A 73 8.72 12.98 8.95
N GLU A 74 7.94 13.94 8.44
CA GLU A 74 7.02 14.77 9.24
C GLU A 74 5.96 13.90 9.96
N LEU A 75 5.38 12.93 9.24
CA LEU A 75 4.36 12.05 9.79
C LEU A 75 4.91 11.11 10.87
N LEU A 76 6.14 10.61 10.69
CA LEU A 76 6.81 9.73 11.64
C LEU A 76 7.42 10.46 12.84
N SER A 77 7.77 11.75 12.68
CA SER A 77 8.24 12.61 13.76
C SER A 77 7.10 13.24 14.58
N ARG A 78 5.85 13.13 14.09
CA ARG A 78 4.68 13.68 14.78
C ARG A 78 4.43 12.91 16.10
N PRO A 79 4.39 13.60 17.26
CA PRO A 79 4.06 12.97 18.52
C PRO A 79 2.61 12.45 18.50
N ALA A 80 2.35 11.41 19.30
CA ALA A 80 1.01 10.87 19.44
C ALA A 80 0.01 11.99 19.76
N PRO A 81 -1.11 12.09 19.02
CA PRO A 81 -2.11 13.11 19.29
C PRO A 81 -2.59 12.97 20.73
N LEU A 82 -2.56 14.08 21.48
CA LEU A 82 -2.87 14.10 22.93
C LEU A 82 -4.34 13.72 23.23
N ASN A 83 -5.20 13.90 22.23
CA ASN A 83 -6.61 13.60 22.35
C ASN A 83 -6.83 12.14 21.92
N THR A 84 -7.40 11.33 22.81
CA THR A 84 -7.99 10.04 22.43
C THR A 84 -9.02 10.30 21.34
N PRO A 85 -8.88 9.71 20.14
CA PRO A 85 -9.91 9.77 19.13
C PRO A 85 -11.22 9.28 19.74
N ASN A 86 -12.26 10.11 19.73
CA ASN A 86 -13.59 9.71 20.16
C ASN A 86 -14.17 8.79 19.06
N ILE A 87 -13.72 7.54 19.06
CA ILE A 87 -14.23 6.49 18.18
C ILE A 87 -15.47 5.97 18.88
N GLU A 88 -16.64 6.44 18.42
CA GLU A 88 -17.91 5.85 18.77
C GLU A 88 -17.83 4.34 18.48
N ALA A 89 -18.10 3.51 19.49
CA ALA A 89 -17.98 2.07 19.35
C ALA A 89 -18.88 1.60 18.21
N ALA A 90 -18.31 0.91 17.23
CA ALA A 90 -19.09 0.30 16.17
C ALA A 90 -20.10 -0.67 16.79
N HIS A 91 -21.37 -0.55 16.41
CA HIS A 91 -22.40 -1.50 16.81
C HIS A 91 -21.95 -2.91 16.40
N THR A 92 -21.71 -3.77 17.40
CA THR A 92 -21.13 -5.12 17.24
C THR A 92 -22.17 -6.15 16.74
N ASP A 93 -23.33 -5.71 16.27
CA ASP A 93 -24.47 -6.56 15.98
C ASP A 93 -24.62 -6.94 14.50
N LEU A 94 -23.52 -6.93 13.73
CA LEU A 94 -23.53 -7.59 12.44
C LEU A 94 -23.02 -9.02 12.66
N PRO A 95 -23.88 -10.07 12.56
CA PRO A 95 -23.42 -11.44 12.50
C PRO A 95 -22.66 -11.62 11.18
N ILE A 96 -21.37 -11.29 11.22
CA ILE A 96 -20.44 -11.66 10.16
C ILE A 96 -20.22 -13.14 10.35
N ASP A 97 -20.72 -13.93 9.41
CA ASP A 97 -20.39 -15.33 9.33
C ASP A 97 -18.88 -15.46 9.05
N ILE A 98 -18.11 -15.74 10.10
CA ILE A 98 -16.66 -15.96 10.04
C ILE A 98 -16.31 -17.38 9.56
N THR A 99 -17.30 -18.17 9.18
CA THR A 99 -17.07 -19.53 8.69
C THR A 99 -16.40 -19.49 7.32
N SER A 100 -15.33 -20.27 7.15
CA SER A 100 -14.63 -20.36 5.87
C SER A 100 -15.59 -20.83 4.78
N PRO A 101 -15.65 -20.15 3.62
CA PRO A 101 -16.52 -20.56 2.53
C PRO A 101 -16.16 -21.95 2.04
N THR A 102 -17.17 -22.76 1.74
CA THR A 102 -16.98 -24.12 1.23
C THR A 102 -16.57 -24.09 -0.24
N THR A 103 -15.83 -25.13 -0.68
CA THR A 103 -15.39 -25.26 -2.08
C THR A 103 -16.55 -25.21 -3.07
N GLU A 104 -17.73 -25.69 -2.68
CA GLU A 104 -18.93 -25.66 -3.53
C GLU A 104 -19.54 -24.25 -3.61
N GLU A 105 -19.56 -23.47 -2.53
CA GLU A 105 -19.96 -22.05 -2.57
C GLU A 105 -19.04 -21.22 -3.48
N ILE A 106 -17.73 -21.45 -3.40
CA ILE A 106 -16.75 -20.78 -4.25
C ILE A 106 -17.00 -21.12 -5.73
N ARG A 107 -17.32 -22.39 -6.04
CA ARG A 107 -17.61 -22.83 -7.40
C ARG A 107 -18.91 -22.23 -7.95
N MET A 108 -19.94 -22.08 -7.13
CA MET A 108 -21.20 -21.46 -7.55
C MET A 108 -21.04 -19.96 -7.84
N ALA A 109 -20.20 -19.24 -7.10
CA ALA A 109 -20.04 -17.79 -7.24
C ALA A 109 -19.14 -17.36 -8.41
N ILE A 110 -18.29 -18.26 -8.93
CA ILE A 110 -17.37 -17.98 -10.04
C ILE A 110 -18.04 -18.14 -11.43
N ASN A 111 -19.19 -18.80 -11.51
CA ASN A 111 -19.92 -19.03 -12.78
C ASN A 111 -20.71 -17.81 -13.27
#